data_AF-A0A158A8B0-F1
#
_entry.id   AF-A0A158A8B0-F1
#
_cell.length_a   1.000
_cell.length_b   1.000
_cell.length_c   1.000
_cell.angle_alpha   90.00
_cell.angle_beta   90.00
_cell.angle_gamma   90.00
#
_symmetry.space_group_name_H-M   'P 1'
#
loop_
_entity.id
_entity.type
_entity.pdbx_description
1 polymer ?
#
loop_
_entity_poly.entity_id
_entity_poly.type
_entity_poly.pdbx_seq_one_letter_code
_entity_poly.pdbx_strand_id
1 'polypeptide(L)'
;MQRDMTPNDPKPKLHELRAALPELPFDDDGPVFRAPWEAQAFAMTLALYERGVFTWKEWAHALSVAIKGAQASGDPDHGDTYYTHWLSALERLTTEKGCVSAETLARRRVEWDEAARATPHGQPIELGHTHGLPAATLDAYHAAIYRIEAQPAIDMRIGVKNGAVASLLAEHDAESAVFVTAFNPFGHVLAPEENAARQRKLIERVGQLGLRALRGEGIDPMNIWVAEASLFVPGATHASADALMKEFGQNAVVYVDRAGLPQLLLHPEYR
;
A
#
# COMPACT_ATOMS: atom_id res chain seq x y z
N MET A 1 47.71 15.01 14.98
CA MET A 1 46.54 14.15 14.65
C MET A 1 45.31 15.04 14.78
N GLN A 2 45.02 15.79 13.72
CA GLN A 2 44.00 16.84 13.70
C GLN A 2 42.82 16.24 12.93
N ARG A 3 41.67 16.09 13.59
CA ARG A 3 40.44 15.65 12.94
C ARG A 3 39.94 16.83 12.10
N ASP A 4 40.02 16.70 10.79
CA ASP A 4 39.30 17.57 9.85
C ASP A 4 37.81 17.33 10.02
N MET A 5 37.12 18.30 10.62
CA MET A 5 35.69 18.49 10.42
C MET A 5 35.54 19.37 9.18
N THR A 6 35.14 18.78 8.06
CA THR A 6 34.66 19.55 6.93
C THR A 6 33.32 20.19 7.31
N PRO A 7 33.15 21.52 7.18
CA PRO A 7 31.85 22.16 7.30
C PRO A 7 30.98 21.69 6.13
N ASN A 8 29.79 21.17 6.42
CA ASN A 8 28.73 20.94 5.44
C ASN A 8 28.23 22.31 4.96
N ASP A 9 28.97 22.95 4.06
CA ASP A 9 28.62 24.23 3.44
C ASP A 9 27.48 23.97 2.43
N PRO A 10 26.29 24.59 2.55
CA PRO A 10 25.16 24.35 1.63
C PRO A 10 25.37 24.93 0.21
N LYS A 11 26.41 25.74 -0.01
CA LYS A 11 26.70 26.44 -1.28
C LYS A 11 27.01 25.56 -2.51
N PRO A 12 27.73 24.42 -2.42
CA PRO A 12 27.99 23.55 -3.56
C PRO A 12 26.70 22.93 -4.12
N LYS A 13 25.76 22.59 -3.23
CA LYS A 13 24.48 21.96 -3.59
C LYS A 13 23.58 22.91 -4.38
N LEU A 14 23.54 24.19 -3.99
CA LEU A 14 22.74 25.21 -4.68
C LEU A 14 23.28 25.50 -6.09
N HIS A 15 24.60 25.41 -6.28
CA HIS A 15 25.23 25.62 -7.58
C HIS A 15 24.97 24.46 -8.55
N GLU A 16 25.08 23.21 -8.09
CA GLU A 16 24.71 22.03 -8.89
C GLU A 16 23.22 22.03 -9.26
N LEU A 17 22.37 22.39 -8.30
CA LEU A 17 20.93 22.56 -8.51
C LEU A 17 20.64 23.62 -9.57
N ARG A 18 21.27 24.79 -9.48
CA ARG A 18 21.12 25.90 -10.44
C ARG A 18 21.62 25.53 -11.83
N ALA A 19 22.68 24.72 -11.93
CA ALA A 19 23.17 24.20 -13.20
C ALA A 19 22.23 23.15 -13.81
N ALA A 20 21.60 22.32 -12.98
CA ALA A 20 20.66 21.30 -13.42
C ALA A 20 19.25 21.86 -13.74
N LEU A 21 18.89 23.01 -13.15
CA LEU A 21 17.55 23.59 -13.20
C LEU A 21 17.62 25.10 -13.49
N PRO A 22 17.98 25.49 -14.73
CA PRO A 22 18.19 26.89 -15.09
C PRO A 22 16.90 27.73 -15.07
N GLU A 23 15.73 27.09 -15.13
CA GLU A 23 14.42 27.75 -15.17
C GLU A 23 13.76 27.90 -13.78
N LEU A 24 14.40 27.41 -12.71
CA LEU A 24 13.88 27.59 -11.36
C LEU A 24 13.95 29.07 -10.96
N PRO A 25 12.88 29.70 -10.47
CA PRO A 25 12.94 31.08 -9.98
C PRO A 25 13.85 31.15 -8.74
N PHE A 26 14.90 31.97 -8.81
CA PHE A 26 15.82 32.23 -7.69
C PHE A 26 15.82 33.72 -7.33
N ASP A 27 15.87 34.02 -6.04
CA ASP A 27 16.31 35.32 -5.52
C ASP A 27 17.75 35.21 -4.96
N ASP A 28 18.21 36.25 -4.27
CA ASP A 28 19.56 36.29 -3.69
C ASP A 28 19.76 35.26 -2.55
N ASP A 29 18.68 34.71 -1.98
CA ASP A 29 18.68 33.79 -0.83
C ASP A 29 18.31 32.34 -1.20
N GLY A 30 17.71 32.09 -2.38
CA GLY A 30 17.41 30.72 -2.84
C GLY A 30 16.22 30.61 -3.80
N PRO A 31 15.65 29.40 -3.95
CA PRO A 31 14.45 29.19 -4.76
C PRO A 31 13.26 29.96 -4.20
N VAL A 32 12.49 30.63 -5.06
CA VAL A 32 11.31 31.41 -4.68
C VAL A 32 10.06 30.54 -4.79
N PHE A 33 9.26 30.52 -3.72
CA PHE A 33 8.00 29.76 -3.65
C PHE A 33 6.81 30.71 -3.46
N ARG A 34 5.77 30.53 -4.28
CA ARG A 34 4.51 31.28 -4.24
C ARG A 34 3.49 30.65 -3.28
N ALA A 35 3.67 29.37 -2.96
CA ALA A 35 2.83 28.65 -2.02
C ALA A 35 3.62 27.62 -1.19
N PRO A 36 3.16 27.27 0.02
CA PRO A 36 3.87 26.31 0.87
C PRO A 36 4.09 24.94 0.22
N TRP A 37 3.17 24.48 -0.63
CA TRP A 37 3.28 23.19 -1.30
C TRP A 37 4.43 23.15 -2.34
N GLU A 38 4.79 24.28 -2.94
CA GLU A 38 5.91 24.36 -3.90
C GLU A 38 7.25 24.10 -3.18
N ALA A 39 7.40 24.69 -1.99
CA ALA A 39 8.56 24.46 -1.12
C ALA A 39 8.65 22.98 -0.69
N GLN A 40 7.50 22.36 -0.39
CA GLN A 40 7.45 20.94 -0.03
C GLN A 40 7.83 20.04 -1.21
N ALA A 41 7.30 20.30 -2.40
CA ALA A 41 7.63 19.53 -3.61
C ALA A 41 9.13 19.62 -3.93
N PHE A 42 9.70 20.82 -3.81
CA PHE A 42 11.14 21.05 -3.95
C PHE A 42 11.95 20.25 -2.91
N ALA A 43 11.57 20.36 -1.63
CA ALA A 43 12.26 19.67 -0.54
C ALA A 43 12.21 18.14 -0.69
N MET A 44 11.07 17.57 -1.10
CA MET A 44 10.95 16.14 -1.38
C MET A 44 11.87 15.71 -2.53
N THR A 45 11.94 16.50 -3.59
CA THR A 45 12.82 16.23 -4.74
C THR A 45 14.28 16.19 -4.31
N LEU A 46 14.72 17.20 -3.55
CA LEU A 46 16.07 17.26 -3.02
C LEU A 46 16.38 16.08 -2.10
N ALA A 47 15.45 15.72 -1.19
CA ALA A 47 15.63 14.60 -0.27
C ALA A 47 15.74 13.25 -0.99
N LEU A 48 14.99 13.04 -2.08
CA LEU A 48 15.05 11.82 -2.88
C LEU A 48 16.35 11.74 -3.70
N TYR A 49 16.80 12.87 -4.24
CA TYR A 49 18.11 12.98 -4.89
C TYR A 49 19.25 12.66 -3.91
N GLU A 50 19.25 13.27 -2.71
CA GLU A 50 20.28 13.06 -1.69
C GLU A 50 20.33 11.59 -1.20
N ARG A 51 19.20 10.89 -1.30
CA ARG A 51 19.09 9.45 -1.01
C ARG A 51 19.49 8.55 -2.19
N GLY A 52 19.85 9.11 -3.33
CA GLY A 52 20.28 8.38 -4.53
C GLY A 52 19.15 7.67 -5.27
N VAL A 53 17.88 8.05 -5.04
CA VAL A 53 16.73 7.45 -5.73
C VAL A 53 16.77 7.74 -7.24
N PHE A 54 17.22 8.94 -7.59
CA PHE A 54 17.49 9.36 -8.96
C PHE A 54 18.64 10.37 -8.99
N THR A 55 19.21 10.56 -10.18
CA THR A 55 20.23 11.58 -10.45
C THR A 55 19.61 12.88 -10.95
N TRP A 56 20.33 14.00 -10.86
CA TRP A 56 19.89 15.27 -11.46
C TRP A 56 19.65 15.18 -12.98
N LYS A 57 20.37 14.31 -13.68
CA LYS A 57 20.18 14.07 -15.11
C LYS A 57 18.83 13.42 -15.41
N GLU A 58 18.45 12.42 -14.61
CA GLU A 58 17.14 11.77 -14.72
C GLU A 58 16.02 12.74 -14.34
N TRP A 59 16.23 13.55 -13.29
CA TRP A 59 15.30 14.60 -12.88
C TRP A 59 15.05 15.62 -14.00
N ALA A 60 16.12 16.20 -14.56
CA ALA A 60 16.02 17.18 -15.64
C ALA A 60 15.30 16.61 -16.88
N HIS A 61 15.53 15.33 -17.17
CA HIS A 61 14.81 14.63 -18.23
C HIS A 61 13.31 14.49 -17.92
N ALA A 62 12.95 13.99 -16.74
CA ALA A 62 11.56 13.82 -16.31
C ALA A 62 10.80 15.15 -16.33
N LEU A 63 11.42 16.23 -15.83
CA LEU A 63 10.84 17.57 -15.83
C LEU A 63 10.61 18.10 -17.24
N SER A 64 11.60 17.95 -18.13
CA SER A 64 11.46 18.35 -19.53
C SER A 64 10.33 17.61 -20.24
N VAL A 65 10.11 16.33 -19.93
CA VAL A 65 9.01 15.54 -20.49
C VAL A 65 7.65 16.01 -19.95
N ALA A 66 7.56 16.32 -18.65
CA ALA A 66 6.34 16.85 -18.04
C ALA A 66 5.93 18.19 -18.65
N ILE A 67 6.87 19.14 -18.77
CA ILE A 67 6.63 20.46 -19.38
C ILE A 67 6.15 20.31 -20.82
N LYS A 68 6.86 19.52 -21.65
CA LYS A 68 6.46 19.29 -23.04
C LYS A 68 5.07 18.66 -23.17
N GLY A 69 4.73 17.73 -22.28
CA GLY A 69 3.40 17.11 -22.25
C GLY A 69 2.29 18.11 -21.91
N ALA A 70 2.54 19.01 -20.97
CA ALA A 70 1.59 20.05 -20.59
C ALA A 70 1.42 21.12 -21.66
N GLN A 71 2.53 21.60 -22.25
CA GLN A 71 2.50 22.55 -23.38
C GLN A 71 1.72 21.96 -24.58
N ALA A 72 1.93 20.67 -24.90
CA ALA A 72 1.16 19.98 -25.94
C ALA A 72 -0.35 19.86 -25.61
N SER A 73 -0.72 19.94 -24.33
CA SER A 73 -2.10 19.90 -23.85
C SER A 73 -2.75 21.28 -23.74
N GLY A 74 -2.06 22.35 -24.17
CA GLY A 74 -2.60 23.71 -24.24
C GLY A 74 -2.27 24.61 -23.03
N ASP A 75 -1.25 24.28 -22.24
CA ASP A 75 -0.78 25.16 -21.16
C ASP A 75 -0.16 26.45 -21.74
N PRO A 76 -0.66 27.66 -21.38
CA PRO A 76 -0.15 28.93 -21.90
C PRO A 76 1.19 29.38 -21.30
N ASP A 77 1.79 28.62 -20.38
CA ASP A 77 3.12 28.86 -19.80
C ASP A 77 3.27 30.25 -19.16
N HIS A 78 2.40 30.56 -18.19
CA HIS A 78 2.38 31.83 -17.48
C HIS A 78 3.31 31.87 -16.24
N GLY A 79 4.18 30.88 -16.07
CA GLY A 79 5.10 30.76 -14.94
C GLY A 79 4.43 30.40 -13.59
N ASP A 80 3.11 30.29 -13.55
CA ASP A 80 2.30 29.78 -12.44
C ASP A 80 2.10 28.26 -12.51
N THR A 81 2.40 27.63 -13.64
CA THR A 81 2.26 26.18 -13.87
C THR A 81 3.56 25.40 -13.67
N TYR A 82 4.69 26.07 -13.49
CA TYR A 82 6.02 25.44 -13.36
C TYR A 82 6.08 24.37 -12.26
N TYR A 83 5.64 24.68 -11.03
CA TYR A 83 5.63 23.70 -9.93
C TYR A 83 4.58 22.60 -10.12
N THR A 84 3.58 22.80 -10.98
CA THR A 84 2.64 21.73 -11.38
C THR A 84 3.33 20.71 -12.28
N HIS A 85 4.16 21.18 -13.22
CA HIS A 85 5.01 20.29 -14.03
C HIS A 85 6.07 19.60 -13.18
N TRP A 86 6.64 20.32 -12.21
CA TRP A 86 7.55 19.75 -11.21
C TRP A 86 6.92 18.58 -10.46
N LEU A 87 5.70 18.75 -9.94
CA LEU A 87 4.99 17.69 -9.23
C LEU A 87 4.72 16.48 -10.15
N SER A 88 4.29 16.74 -11.39
CA SER A 88 4.04 15.70 -12.39
C SER A 88 5.31 14.89 -12.73
N ALA A 89 6.46 15.57 -12.85
CA ALA A 89 7.74 14.93 -13.05
C ALA A 89 8.15 14.06 -11.85
N LEU A 90 7.92 14.55 -10.63
CA LEU A 90 8.21 13.84 -9.39
C LEU A 90 7.36 12.57 -9.22
N GLU A 91 6.03 12.68 -9.42
CA GLU A 91 5.11 11.53 -9.37
C GLU A 91 5.51 10.46 -10.40
N ARG A 92 5.83 10.88 -11.64
CA ARG A 92 6.26 9.97 -12.69
C ARG A 92 7.59 9.29 -12.36
N LEU A 93 8.61 10.06 -12.00
CA LEU A 93 9.94 9.52 -11.74
C LEU A 93 9.94 8.58 -10.54
N THR A 94 9.22 8.93 -9.47
CA THR A 94 9.08 8.05 -8.30
C THR A 94 8.30 6.78 -8.60
N THR A 95 7.35 6.82 -9.54
CA THR A 95 6.65 5.62 -10.04
C THR A 95 7.58 4.74 -10.88
N GLU A 96 8.34 5.32 -11.81
CA GLU A 96 9.31 4.60 -12.65
C GLU A 96 10.42 3.94 -11.82
N LYS A 97 10.80 4.55 -10.69
CA LYS A 97 11.75 4.01 -9.71
C LYS A 97 11.14 3.00 -8.73
N GLY A 98 9.83 2.75 -8.79
CA GLY A 98 9.13 1.80 -7.92
C GLY A 98 8.97 2.27 -6.47
N CYS A 99 9.18 3.56 -6.18
CA CYS A 99 8.99 4.11 -4.83
C CYS A 99 7.51 4.24 -4.46
N VAL A 100 6.66 4.46 -5.45
CA VAL A 100 5.20 4.54 -5.33
C VAL A 100 4.56 3.88 -6.55
N SER A 101 3.32 3.40 -6.43
CA SER A 101 2.53 2.94 -7.58
C SER A 101 1.55 4.02 -8.05
N ALA A 102 1.22 4.02 -9.34
CA ALA A 102 0.19 4.90 -9.90
C ALA A 102 -1.16 4.76 -9.17
N GLU A 103 -1.50 3.53 -8.75
CA GLU A 103 -2.68 3.24 -7.94
C GLU A 103 -2.61 3.90 -6.56
N THR A 104 -1.45 3.86 -5.90
CA THR A 104 -1.27 4.50 -4.58
C THR A 104 -1.43 6.02 -4.66
N LEU A 105 -0.88 6.65 -5.71
CA LEU A 105 -1.04 8.08 -5.95
C LEU A 105 -2.50 8.46 -6.22
N ALA A 106 -3.18 7.69 -7.09
CA ALA A 106 -4.59 7.90 -7.40
C ALA A 106 -5.48 7.77 -6.14
N ARG A 107 -5.26 6.72 -5.35
CA ARG A 107 -5.97 6.49 -4.09
C ARG A 107 -5.75 7.65 -3.11
N ARG A 108 -4.49 8.08 -2.90
CA ARG A 108 -4.18 9.20 -2.01
C ARG A 108 -4.84 10.50 -2.44
N ARG A 109 -4.96 10.76 -3.74
CA ARG A 109 -5.65 11.95 -4.26
C ARG A 109 -7.15 11.94 -3.92
N VAL A 110 -7.81 10.79 -4.06
CA VAL A 110 -9.22 10.61 -3.69
C VAL A 110 -9.39 10.79 -2.18
N GLU A 111 -8.55 10.14 -1.37
CA GLU A 111 -8.61 10.25 0.10
C GLU A 111 -8.46 11.70 0.58
N TRP A 112 -7.52 12.46 -0.01
CA TRP A 112 -7.34 13.88 0.31
C TRP A 112 -8.54 14.74 -0.08
N ASP A 113 -9.12 14.48 -1.24
CA ASP A 113 -10.28 15.22 -1.77
C ASP A 113 -11.55 14.94 -0.93
N GLU A 114 -11.73 13.70 -0.50
CA GLU A 114 -12.79 13.31 0.44
C GLU A 114 -12.57 13.94 1.82
N ALA A 115 -11.35 13.86 2.37
CA ALA A 115 -11.01 14.48 3.65
C ALA A 115 -11.26 15.99 3.61
N ALA A 116 -10.80 16.67 2.57
CA ALA A 116 -10.99 18.11 2.39
C ALA A 116 -12.48 18.51 2.36
N ARG A 117 -13.34 17.71 1.71
CA ARG A 117 -14.79 17.94 1.69
C ARG A 117 -15.46 17.70 3.04
N ALA A 118 -14.95 16.73 3.81
CA ALA A 118 -15.52 16.34 5.09
C ALA A 118 -15.06 17.24 6.26
N THR A 119 -13.90 17.90 6.14
CA THR A 119 -13.36 18.78 7.18
C THR A 119 -14.10 20.12 7.22
N PRO A 120 -14.74 20.49 8.36
CA PRO A 120 -15.33 21.81 8.53
C PRO A 120 -14.28 22.92 8.37
N HIS A 121 -14.68 24.05 7.77
CA HIS A 121 -13.77 25.18 7.57
C HIS A 121 -13.08 25.62 8.87
N GLY A 122 -11.76 25.82 8.80
CA GLY A 122 -10.92 26.24 9.92
C GLY A 122 -10.38 25.09 10.77
N GLN A 123 -10.76 23.84 10.50
CA GLN A 123 -10.13 22.65 11.07
C GLN A 123 -8.99 22.15 10.17
N PRO A 124 -7.92 21.56 10.73
CA PRO A 124 -6.91 20.88 9.93
C PRO A 124 -7.55 19.77 9.07
N ILE A 125 -7.20 19.72 7.78
CA ILE A 125 -7.54 18.56 6.94
C ILE A 125 -6.60 17.43 7.40
N GLU A 126 -7.11 16.64 8.31
CA GLU A 126 -6.54 15.34 8.58
C GLU A 126 -7.05 14.46 7.46
N LEU A 127 -6.12 13.86 6.70
CA LEU A 127 -6.44 12.54 6.18
C LEU A 127 -6.90 11.77 7.41
N GLY A 128 -8.19 11.46 7.48
CA GLY A 128 -8.64 10.48 8.44
C GLY A 128 -7.64 9.34 8.30
N HIS A 129 -7.26 8.71 9.41
CA HIS A 129 -6.97 7.30 9.25
C HIS A 129 -8.27 6.69 8.69
N THR A 130 -8.52 6.80 7.39
CA THR A 130 -9.15 5.76 6.60
C THR A 130 -8.13 4.63 6.67
N HIS A 131 -8.01 4.03 7.86
CA HIS A 131 -8.35 2.64 8.07
C HIS A 131 -7.97 1.80 6.84
N GLY A 132 -6.73 1.91 6.43
CA GLY A 132 -6.19 1.24 5.26
C GLY A 132 -4.91 0.63 5.74
N LEU A 133 -4.76 -0.67 5.56
CA LEU A 133 -3.52 -1.35 5.90
C LEU A 133 -2.37 -0.67 5.17
N PRO A 134 -1.18 -0.56 5.80
CA PRO A 134 0.00 -0.04 5.12
C PRO A 134 0.19 -0.73 3.77
N ALA A 135 0.61 0.00 2.74
CA ALA A 135 0.79 -0.57 1.40
C ALA A 135 1.68 -1.82 1.43
N ALA A 136 2.76 -1.80 2.21
CA ALA A 136 3.63 -2.95 2.41
C ALA A 136 2.90 -4.17 3.03
N THR A 137 1.90 -3.96 3.88
CA THR A 137 1.08 -5.03 4.45
C THR A 137 0.13 -5.61 3.39
N LEU A 138 -0.48 -4.75 2.55
CA LEU A 138 -1.30 -5.20 1.44
C LEU A 138 -0.46 -6.00 0.42
N ASP A 139 0.73 -5.50 0.07
CA ASP A 139 1.66 -6.17 -0.83
C ASP A 139 2.05 -7.54 -0.29
N ALA A 140 2.30 -7.65 1.02
CA ALA A 140 2.58 -8.93 1.67
C ALA A 140 1.41 -9.92 1.54
N TYR A 141 0.16 -9.46 1.74
CA TYR A 141 -1.02 -10.32 1.53
C TYR A 141 -1.18 -10.75 0.08
N HIS A 142 -0.95 -9.85 -0.88
CA HIS A 142 -1.03 -10.19 -2.30
C HIS A 142 0.08 -11.15 -2.76
N ALA A 143 1.27 -11.06 -2.16
CA ALA A 143 2.40 -11.94 -2.46
C ALA A 143 2.31 -13.32 -1.78
N ALA A 144 1.58 -13.43 -0.66
CA ALA A 144 1.46 -14.65 0.12
C ALA A 144 0.81 -15.81 -0.66
N ILE A 145 1.20 -17.03 -0.31
CA ILE A 145 0.58 -18.27 -0.79
C ILE A 145 -0.32 -18.80 0.31
N TYR A 146 -1.61 -18.95 0.03
CA TYR A 146 -2.58 -19.48 0.96
C TYR A 146 -2.82 -20.95 0.65
N ARG A 147 -2.16 -21.84 1.40
CA ARG A 147 -2.22 -23.29 1.18
C ARG A 147 -3.35 -23.91 1.97
N ILE A 148 -4.16 -24.72 1.30
CA ILE A 148 -5.20 -25.56 1.90
C ILE A 148 -4.65 -27.00 1.96
N GLU A 149 -4.75 -27.63 3.13
CA GLU A 149 -4.39 -29.03 3.37
C GLU A 149 -5.47 -29.99 2.81
N ALA A 150 -5.68 -29.92 1.50
CA ALA A 150 -6.46 -30.90 0.73
C ALA A 150 -5.56 -32.02 0.21
N GLN A 151 -6.15 -33.03 -0.44
CA GLN A 151 -5.41 -34.10 -1.12
C GLN A 151 -5.74 -34.09 -2.62
N PRO A 152 -4.86 -33.54 -3.49
CA PRO A 152 -3.58 -32.88 -3.17
C PRO A 152 -3.77 -31.49 -2.53
N ALA A 153 -2.69 -30.94 -1.95
CA ALA A 153 -2.72 -29.59 -1.38
C ALA A 153 -3.03 -28.54 -2.47
N ILE A 154 -3.72 -27.47 -2.08
CA ILE A 154 -4.17 -26.42 -3.00
C ILE A 154 -3.55 -25.08 -2.58
N ASP A 155 -2.78 -24.47 -3.47
CA ASP A 155 -2.12 -23.18 -3.24
C ASP A 155 -2.88 -22.04 -3.94
N MET A 156 -3.45 -21.13 -3.15
CA MET A 156 -4.16 -19.96 -3.65
C MET A 156 -3.28 -18.72 -3.61
N ARG A 157 -3.49 -17.81 -4.57
CA ARG A 157 -2.94 -16.46 -4.59
C ARG A 157 -4.06 -15.47 -4.86
N ILE A 158 -4.00 -14.31 -4.21
CA ILE A 158 -5.01 -13.28 -4.35
C ILE A 158 -5.02 -12.75 -5.78
N GLY A 159 -6.20 -12.63 -6.37
CA GLY A 159 -6.40 -12.16 -7.75
C GLY A 159 -6.16 -13.21 -8.84
N VAL A 160 -5.74 -14.43 -8.49
CA VAL A 160 -5.48 -15.51 -9.45
C VAL A 160 -6.55 -16.59 -9.33
N LYS A 161 -7.36 -16.78 -10.38
CA LYS A 161 -8.33 -17.88 -10.43
C LYS A 161 -7.65 -19.23 -10.22
N ASN A 162 -8.24 -20.05 -9.36
CA ASN A 162 -7.75 -21.37 -9.04
C ASN A 162 -8.87 -22.41 -9.25
N GLY A 163 -8.68 -23.28 -10.25
CA GLY A 163 -9.68 -24.30 -10.58
C GLY A 163 -9.82 -25.38 -9.51
N ALA A 164 -8.75 -25.69 -8.76
CA ALA A 164 -8.80 -26.69 -7.71
C ALA A 164 -9.64 -26.23 -6.52
N VAL A 165 -9.56 -24.94 -6.12
CA VAL A 165 -10.45 -24.42 -5.07
C VAL A 165 -11.89 -24.31 -5.57
N ALA A 166 -12.14 -24.00 -6.85
CA ALA A 166 -13.49 -24.03 -7.40
C ALA A 166 -14.11 -25.44 -7.33
N SER A 167 -13.34 -26.47 -7.70
CA SER A 167 -13.78 -27.87 -7.54
C SER A 167 -14.03 -28.23 -6.08
N LEU A 168 -13.14 -27.81 -5.17
CA LEU A 168 -13.30 -28.04 -3.74
C LEU A 168 -14.58 -27.40 -3.19
N LEU A 169 -14.91 -26.17 -3.60
CA LEU A 169 -16.16 -25.52 -3.22
C LEU A 169 -17.39 -26.29 -3.73
N ALA A 170 -17.34 -26.78 -4.97
CA ALA A 170 -18.42 -27.59 -5.54
C ALA A 170 -18.60 -28.93 -4.81
N GLU A 171 -17.50 -29.60 -4.42
CA GLU A 171 -17.54 -30.84 -3.62
C GLU A 171 -18.18 -30.63 -2.24
N HIS A 172 -18.02 -29.44 -1.68
CA HIS A 172 -18.61 -29.03 -0.40
C HIS A 172 -20.01 -28.39 -0.53
N ASP A 173 -20.59 -28.32 -1.74
CA ASP A 173 -21.85 -27.63 -2.05
C ASP A 173 -21.87 -26.18 -1.52
N ALA A 174 -20.74 -25.47 -1.68
CA ALA A 174 -20.51 -24.14 -1.15
C ALA A 174 -20.39 -23.09 -2.27
N GLU A 175 -21.13 -21.99 -2.14
CA GLU A 175 -21.06 -20.84 -3.07
C GLU A 175 -19.84 -19.94 -2.82
N SER A 176 -19.23 -20.05 -1.64
CA SER A 176 -18.06 -19.26 -1.24
C SER A 176 -17.30 -19.92 -0.10
N ALA A 177 -16.10 -19.42 0.17
CA ALA A 177 -15.33 -19.73 1.37
C ALA A 177 -14.57 -18.53 1.89
N VAL A 178 -14.12 -18.66 3.15
CA VAL A 178 -13.21 -17.73 3.79
C VAL A 178 -11.98 -18.48 4.29
N PHE A 179 -10.80 -17.96 3.98
CA PHE A 179 -9.54 -18.38 4.58
C PHE A 179 -9.15 -17.38 5.68
N VAL A 180 -9.04 -17.86 6.92
CA VAL A 180 -8.88 -17.01 8.11
C VAL A 180 -7.96 -17.64 9.15
N THR A 181 -7.20 -16.81 9.85
CA THR A 181 -6.39 -17.15 11.03
C THR A 181 -6.87 -16.34 12.22
N ALA A 182 -6.59 -16.81 13.44
CA ALA A 182 -6.78 -16.02 14.66
C ALA A 182 -5.46 -15.52 15.27
N PHE A 183 -4.34 -15.79 14.60
CA PHE A 183 -3.03 -15.37 15.03
C PHE A 183 -2.89 -13.85 14.95
N ASN A 184 -2.01 -13.33 15.81
CA ASN A 184 -1.48 -11.97 15.75
C ASN A 184 -2.56 -10.91 15.41
N PRO A 185 -3.55 -10.68 16.29
CA PRO A 185 -4.65 -9.77 16.02
C PRO A 185 -4.14 -8.38 15.65
N PHE A 186 -4.67 -7.84 14.54
CA PHE A 186 -4.26 -6.59 13.90
C PHE A 186 -2.76 -6.50 13.58
N GLY A 187 -2.06 -7.63 13.51
CA GLY A 187 -0.61 -7.74 13.30
C GLY A 187 0.21 -7.66 14.60
N HIS A 188 -0.42 -7.60 15.78
CA HIS A 188 0.28 -7.61 17.05
C HIS A 188 0.79 -9.02 17.37
N VAL A 189 2.10 -9.21 17.37
CA VAL A 189 2.73 -10.51 17.65
C VAL A 189 2.43 -10.95 19.08
N LEU A 190 1.80 -12.12 19.22
CA LEU A 190 1.50 -12.75 20.50
C LEU A 190 2.40 -13.95 20.78
N ALA A 191 2.41 -14.42 22.02
CA ALA A 191 3.12 -15.64 22.38
C ALA A 191 2.52 -16.87 21.66
N PRO A 192 3.32 -17.91 21.34
CA PRO A 192 2.82 -19.09 20.63
C PRO A 192 1.64 -19.78 21.30
N GLU A 193 1.63 -19.86 22.64
CA GLU A 193 0.54 -20.48 23.40
C GLU A 193 -0.77 -19.66 23.32
N GLU A 194 -0.67 -18.33 23.30
CA GLU A 194 -1.82 -17.43 23.14
C GLU A 194 -2.40 -17.54 21.74
N ASN A 195 -1.55 -17.53 20.70
CA ASN A 195 -1.96 -17.76 19.32
C ASN A 195 -2.62 -19.13 19.14
N ALA A 196 -2.06 -20.19 19.73
CA ALA A 196 -2.67 -21.51 19.73
C ALA A 196 -4.04 -21.54 20.43
N ALA A 197 -4.21 -20.82 21.55
CA ALA A 197 -5.49 -20.71 22.24
C ALA A 197 -6.53 -19.95 21.41
N ARG A 198 -6.13 -18.84 20.75
CA ARG A 198 -6.99 -18.09 19.83
C ARG A 198 -7.42 -18.95 18.64
N GLN A 199 -6.52 -19.73 18.07
CA GLN A 199 -6.82 -20.62 16.95
C GLN A 199 -7.79 -21.74 17.33
N ARG A 200 -7.67 -22.31 18.54
CA ARG A 200 -8.67 -23.26 19.05
C ARG A 200 -10.07 -22.61 19.15
N LYS A 201 -10.14 -21.39 19.67
CA LYS A 201 -11.41 -20.62 19.72
C LYS A 201 -11.99 -20.37 18.33
N LEU A 202 -11.16 -20.08 17.33
CA LEU A 202 -11.61 -19.92 15.94
C LEU A 202 -12.23 -21.21 15.39
N ILE A 203 -11.60 -22.36 15.64
CA ILE A 203 -12.14 -23.67 15.23
C ILE A 203 -13.50 -23.93 15.89
N GLU A 204 -13.61 -23.69 17.20
CA GLU A 204 -14.86 -23.83 17.94
C GLU A 204 -15.94 -22.89 17.39
N ARG A 205 -15.57 -21.63 17.11
CA ARG A 205 -16.48 -20.62 16.59
C ARG A 205 -17.02 -20.99 15.21
N VAL A 206 -16.18 -21.47 14.31
CA VAL A 206 -16.60 -21.99 13.00
C VAL A 206 -17.57 -23.16 13.16
N GLY A 207 -17.31 -24.08 14.10
CA GLY A 207 -18.23 -25.17 14.44
C GLY A 207 -19.59 -24.69 14.98
N GLN A 208 -19.61 -23.65 15.80
CA GLN A 208 -20.86 -23.03 16.29
C GLN A 208 -21.69 -22.36 15.19
N LEU A 209 -21.05 -21.93 14.10
CA LEU A 209 -21.73 -21.44 12.89
C LEU A 209 -22.28 -22.59 12.02
N GLY A 210 -22.08 -23.85 12.42
CA GLY A 210 -22.49 -25.03 11.65
C GLY A 210 -21.62 -25.30 10.43
N LEU A 211 -20.47 -24.62 10.32
CA LEU A 211 -19.56 -24.70 9.19
C LEU A 211 -18.46 -25.73 9.47
N ARG A 212 -17.93 -26.33 8.40
CA ARG A 212 -16.75 -27.20 8.46
C ARG A 212 -15.54 -26.43 7.96
N ALA A 213 -14.39 -26.67 8.58
CA ALA A 213 -13.12 -26.07 8.16
C ALA A 213 -12.12 -27.14 7.73
N LEU A 214 -11.36 -26.82 6.69
CA LEU A 214 -10.13 -27.50 6.32
C LEU A 214 -8.95 -26.72 6.90
N ARG A 215 -7.87 -27.44 7.24
CA ARG A 215 -6.65 -26.81 7.71
C ARG A 215 -5.94 -26.13 6.54
N GLY A 216 -5.20 -25.07 6.86
CA GLY A 216 -4.34 -24.39 5.91
C GLY A 216 -3.26 -23.60 6.60
N GLU A 217 -2.39 -23.00 5.79
CA GLU A 217 -1.31 -22.14 6.26
C GLU A 217 -1.09 -20.98 5.29
N GLY A 218 -0.81 -19.80 5.82
CA GLY A 218 -0.31 -18.68 5.05
C GLY A 218 1.20 -18.78 4.92
N ILE A 219 1.71 -18.98 3.71
CA ILE A 219 3.13 -19.11 3.41
C ILE A 219 3.60 -17.78 2.82
N ASP A 220 4.58 -17.16 3.46
CA ASP A 220 5.29 -16.01 2.91
C ASP A 220 6.46 -16.49 2.01
N PRO A 221 6.43 -16.23 0.69
CA PRO A 221 7.52 -16.62 -0.21
C PRO A 221 8.86 -15.96 0.12
N MET A 222 8.83 -14.79 0.76
CA MET A 222 10.03 -14.06 1.17
C MET A 222 10.55 -14.51 2.55
N ASN A 223 9.81 -15.41 3.22
CA ASN A 223 10.17 -16.00 4.51
C ASN A 223 10.42 -14.94 5.61
N ILE A 224 9.74 -13.80 5.52
CA ILE A 224 9.76 -12.67 6.45
C ILE A 224 8.84 -12.96 7.65
N TRP A 225 7.73 -13.67 7.43
CA TRP A 225 6.78 -14.08 8.47
C TRP A 225 6.73 -15.60 8.65
N VAL A 226 6.47 -16.06 9.87
CA VAL A 226 6.30 -17.49 10.18
C VAL A 226 4.94 -17.96 9.68
N ALA A 227 4.89 -19.12 9.03
CA ALA A 227 3.63 -19.69 8.53
C ALA A 227 2.60 -19.80 9.66
N GLU A 228 1.44 -19.16 9.46
CA GLU A 228 0.38 -19.10 10.47
C GLU A 228 -0.67 -20.18 10.21
N ALA A 229 -0.97 -20.98 11.24
CA ALA A 229 -2.04 -21.95 11.17
C ALA A 229 -3.36 -21.23 10.85
N SER A 230 -4.03 -21.66 9.79
CA SER A 230 -5.21 -21.02 9.21
C SER A 230 -6.30 -22.05 8.95
N LEU A 231 -7.52 -21.57 8.71
CA LEU A 231 -8.67 -22.37 8.35
C LEU A 231 -9.22 -21.91 7.01
N PHE A 232 -9.51 -22.85 6.12
CA PHE A 232 -10.35 -22.63 4.96
C PHE A 232 -11.76 -23.12 5.28
N VAL A 233 -12.75 -22.23 5.20
CA VAL A 233 -14.12 -22.46 5.67
C VAL A 233 -15.10 -22.37 4.50
N PRO A 234 -15.39 -23.49 3.79
CA PRO A 234 -16.47 -23.56 2.81
C PRO A 234 -17.82 -23.18 3.41
N GLY A 235 -18.64 -22.47 2.63
CA GLY A 235 -19.95 -21.96 3.03
C GLY A 235 -19.90 -20.64 3.82
N ALA A 236 -18.71 -20.16 4.19
CA ALA A 236 -18.58 -18.85 4.83
C ALA A 236 -18.89 -17.74 3.81
N THR A 237 -19.78 -16.83 4.22
CA THR A 237 -20.21 -15.64 3.48
C THR A 237 -19.40 -14.41 3.89
N HIS A 238 -19.59 -13.31 3.18
CA HIS A 238 -19.10 -11.99 3.59
C HIS A 238 -19.52 -11.61 5.02
N ALA A 239 -20.77 -11.90 5.41
CA ALA A 239 -21.26 -11.58 6.74
C ALA A 239 -20.53 -12.38 7.84
N SER A 240 -20.28 -13.68 7.61
CA SER A 240 -19.47 -14.47 8.54
C SER A 240 -18.00 -14.06 8.51
N ALA A 241 -17.47 -13.64 7.36
CA ALA A 241 -16.11 -13.11 7.25
C ALA A 241 -15.94 -11.87 8.14
N ASP A 242 -16.88 -10.92 8.02
CA ASP A 242 -16.90 -9.70 8.82
C ASP A 242 -17.04 -10.00 10.32
N ALA A 243 -17.87 -10.97 10.70
CA ALA A 243 -18.02 -11.40 12.08
C ALA A 243 -16.73 -12.02 12.64
N LEU A 244 -16.09 -12.92 11.89
CA LEU A 244 -14.83 -13.56 12.28
C LEU A 244 -13.70 -12.54 12.38
N MET A 245 -13.62 -11.61 11.42
CA MET A 245 -12.64 -10.52 11.42
C MET A 245 -12.77 -9.65 12.67
N LYS A 246 -13.99 -9.24 13.04
CA LYS A 246 -14.26 -8.46 14.25
C LYS A 246 -13.94 -9.23 15.53
N GLU A 247 -14.35 -10.50 15.59
CA GLU A 247 -14.19 -11.33 16.79
C GLU A 247 -12.72 -11.69 17.06
N PHE A 248 -11.95 -11.99 16.01
CA PHE A 248 -10.55 -12.40 16.11
C PHE A 248 -9.56 -11.29 15.81
N GLY A 249 -10.04 -10.06 15.62
CA GLY A 249 -9.23 -8.87 15.35
C GLY A 249 -8.33 -9.05 14.14
N GLN A 250 -8.88 -9.49 13.01
CA GLN A 250 -8.10 -9.73 11.80
C GLN A 250 -8.16 -8.54 10.87
N ASN A 251 -6.99 -8.11 10.38
CA ASN A 251 -6.87 -7.02 9.43
C ASN A 251 -7.58 -7.31 8.09
N ALA A 252 -7.56 -8.57 7.67
CA ALA A 252 -8.20 -9.04 6.45
C ALA A 252 -8.36 -10.57 6.50
N VAL A 253 -9.17 -11.10 5.60
CA VAL A 253 -9.26 -12.53 5.27
C VAL A 253 -9.21 -12.71 3.77
N VAL A 254 -8.97 -13.94 3.30
CA VAL A 254 -9.13 -14.24 1.86
C VAL A 254 -10.51 -14.83 1.63
N TYR A 255 -11.33 -14.11 0.87
CA TYR A 255 -12.62 -14.61 0.42
C TYR A 255 -12.48 -15.25 -0.95
N VAL A 256 -13.17 -16.36 -1.18
CA VAL A 256 -13.18 -17.06 -2.47
C VAL A 256 -14.61 -17.27 -2.90
N ASP A 257 -14.95 -16.87 -4.13
CA ASP A 257 -16.25 -17.13 -4.73
C ASP A 257 -16.32 -18.53 -5.40
N ARG A 258 -17.52 -18.94 -5.82
CA ARG A 258 -17.76 -20.18 -6.59
C ARG A 258 -16.90 -20.33 -7.85
N ALA A 259 -16.38 -19.23 -8.41
CA ALA A 259 -15.52 -19.28 -9.58
C ALA A 259 -14.06 -19.60 -9.22
N GLY A 260 -13.77 -19.74 -7.93
CA GLY A 260 -12.45 -20.01 -7.39
C GLY A 260 -11.52 -18.83 -7.51
N LEU A 261 -12.03 -17.59 -7.44
CA LEU A 261 -11.21 -16.38 -7.45
C LEU A 261 -10.97 -15.90 -6.00
N PRO A 262 -9.74 -16.05 -5.46
CA PRO A 262 -9.41 -15.53 -4.15
C PRO A 262 -9.26 -14.00 -4.19
N GLN A 263 -9.90 -13.32 -3.25
CA GLN A 263 -9.92 -11.87 -3.13
C GLN A 263 -9.60 -11.48 -1.69
N LEU A 264 -8.84 -10.40 -1.54
CA LEU A 264 -8.57 -9.85 -0.22
C LEU A 264 -9.81 -9.13 0.29
N LEU A 265 -10.29 -9.56 1.45
CA LEU A 265 -11.48 -9.03 2.10
C LEU A 265 -11.03 -8.33 3.39
N LEU A 266 -10.93 -7.00 3.38
CA LEU A 266 -10.40 -6.18 4.50
C LEU A 266 -11.31 -6.12 5.73
N HIS A 267 -10.80 -5.85 6.92
CA HIS A 267 -11.66 -5.64 8.10
C HIS A 267 -12.78 -4.61 7.80
N PRO A 268 -14.01 -4.75 8.32
CA PRO A 268 -15.10 -3.82 8.01
C PRO A 268 -14.85 -2.38 8.43
N GLU A 269 -13.93 -2.15 9.38
CA GLU A 269 -13.49 -0.79 9.74
C GLU A 269 -12.68 -0.13 8.62
N TYR A 270 -12.15 -0.91 7.67
CA TYR A 270 -11.37 -0.48 6.53
C TYR A 270 -12.19 -0.20 5.27
N ARG A 271 -13.53 -0.21 5.35
CA ARG A 271 -14.45 -0.09 4.21
C ARG A 271 -15.53 0.95 4.43
#